data_AF-A0A525JDW1-F1
#
_entry.id   AF-A0A525JDW1-F1
#
_cell.length_a   1.000
_cell.length_b   1.000
_cell.length_c   1.000
_cell.angle_alpha   90.00
_cell.angle_beta   90.00
_cell.angle_gamma   90.00
#
_symmetry.space_group_name_H-M   'P 1'
#
loop_
_entity.id
_entity.type
_entity.pdbx_description
1 polymer ?
#
loop_
_entity_poly.entity_id
_entity_poly.type
_entity_poly.pdbx_seq_one_letter_code
_entity_poly.pdbx_strand_id
1 'polypeptide(L)' 'MIDLTDCRGMERLFRERAKADPEHGSKWLGQAERWQELARHESAWRFQRRDKIQMHAGPMAVQPRGSDKPWRQMA' A
#
# COMPACT_ATOMS: atom_id res chain seq x y z
N MET A 1 6.52 7.67 -6.68
CA MET A 1 5.81 6.50 -6.12
C MET A 1 5.33 5.72 -7.32
N ILE A 2 5.89 4.54 -7.59
CA ILE A 2 5.45 3.70 -8.71
C ILE A 2 4.01 3.30 -8.39
N ASP A 3 3.06 3.36 -9.32
CA ASP A 3 1.70 2.91 -9.02
C ASP A 3 1.54 1.43 -9.37
N LEU A 4 0.76 0.69 -8.57
CA LEU A 4 0.45 -0.72 -8.82
C LEU A 4 -0.21 -0.94 -10.19
N THR A 5 -0.96 0.05 -10.67
CA THR A 5 -1.58 0.05 -11.99
C THR A 5 -0.52 0.15 -13.09
N ASP A 6 0.51 0.96 -12.87
CA ASP A 6 1.65 1.09 -13.80
C ASP A 6 2.50 -0.19 -13.83
N CYS A 7 2.73 -0.84 -12.68
CA CYS A 7 3.47 -2.11 -12.62
C CYS A 7 2.75 -3.22 -13.41
N ARG A 8 1.42 -3.35 -13.26
CA ARG A 8 0.63 -4.34 -14.01
C ARG A 8 0.53 -3.99 -15.50
N GLY A 9 0.47 -2.70 -15.83
CA GLY A 9 0.52 -2.23 -17.21
C GLY A 9 1.83 -2.63 -17.89
N MET A 10 2.96 -2.42 -17.21
CA MET A 10 4.28 -2.83 -17.69
C MET A 10 4.40 -4.35 -17.84
N GLU A 11 3.95 -5.14 -16.86
CA GLU A 11 3.94 -6.61 -16.96
C GLU A 11 3.23 -7.08 -18.25
N ARG A 12 2.05 -6.52 -18.52
CA ARG A 12 1.25 -6.90 -19.70
C ARG A 12 1.97 -6.52 -21.00
N LEU A 13 2.57 -5.34 -21.06
CA LEU A 13 3.35 -4.86 -22.21
C LEU A 13 4.51 -5.79 -22.55
N PHE A 14 5.27 -6.24 -21.54
CA PHE A 14 6.39 -7.15 -21.74
C PHE A 14 5.94 -8.56 -22.15
N ARG A 15 4.80 -9.04 -21.63
CA ARG A 15 4.19 -10.31 -22.08
C ARG A 15 3.70 -10.24 -23.52
N GLU A 16 3.10 -9.13 -23.94
CA GLU A 16 2.68 -8.94 -25.33
C GLU A 16 3.90 -8.86 -26.26
N ARG A 17 4.97 -8.21 -25.80
CA ARG A 17 6.22 -8.15 -26.56
C ARG A 17 6.89 -9.52 -26.68
N ALA A 18 6.83 -10.35 -25.63
CA ALA A 18 7.30 -11.73 -25.69
C ALA A 18 6.52 -12.60 -26.69
N LYS A 19 5.23 -12.30 -26.93
CA LYS A 19 4.43 -12.97 -27.96
C LYS A 19 4.78 -12.48 -29.37
N ALA A 20 5.10 -11.19 -29.52
CA ALA A 20 5.46 -10.58 -30.79
C ALA A 20 6.90 -10.92 -31.23
N ASP A 21 7.80 -11.19 -30.28
CA ASP A 21 9.21 -11.52 -30.51
C ASP A 21 9.56 -12.82 -29.77
N PRO A 22 9.28 -14.00 -30.38
CA PRO A 22 9.55 -15.29 -29.76
C PRO A 22 11.04 -15.59 -29.62
N GLU A 23 11.91 -15.06 -30.50
CA GLU A 23 13.36 -15.25 -30.41
C GLU A 23 13.94 -14.63 -29.14
N HIS A 24 13.46 -13.43 -28.76
CA HIS A 24 13.87 -12.77 -27.52
C HIS A 24 12.82 -12.87 -26.41
N GLY A 25 11.82 -13.74 -26.59
CA GLY A 25 10.64 -13.83 -25.72
C GLY A 25 10.99 -14.14 -24.27
N SER A 26 12.05 -14.93 -24.05
CA SER A 26 12.56 -15.27 -22.71
C SER A 26 13.07 -14.05 -21.95
N LYS A 27 13.73 -13.11 -22.63
CA LYS A 27 14.21 -11.85 -22.03
C LYS A 27 13.05 -10.95 -21.62
N TRP A 28 12.04 -10.87 -22.47
CA TRP A 28 10.83 -10.09 -22.21
C TRP A 28 9.97 -10.71 -21.10
N LEU A 29 9.87 -12.04 -21.05
CA LEU A 29 9.25 -12.76 -19.92
C LEU A 29 9.97 -12.49 -18.60
N GLY A 30 11.31 -12.51 -18.58
CA GLY A 30 12.08 -12.17 -17.40
C GLY A 30 11.86 -10.72 -16.93
N GLN A 31 11.64 -9.77 -17.85
CA GLN A 31 11.24 -8.42 -17.45
C GLN A 31 9.81 -8.37 -16.90
N ALA A 32 8.87 -9.11 -17.49
CA ALA A 32 7.50 -9.19 -17.00
C ALA A 32 7.44 -9.74 -15.56
N GLU A 33 8.20 -10.79 -15.25
CA GLU A 33 8.28 -11.36 -13.90
C GLU A 33 8.82 -10.37 -12.87
N ARG A 34 9.84 -9.57 -13.22
CA ARG A 34 10.36 -8.51 -12.34
C ARG A 34 9.31 -7.45 -12.01
N TRP A 35 8.50 -7.05 -13.00
CA TRP A 35 7.40 -6.11 -12.78
C TRP A 35 6.29 -6.70 -11.92
N GLN A 36 6.01 -8.00 -12.09
CA GLN A 36 5.05 -8.72 -11.24
C GLN A 36 5.53 -8.77 -9.78
N GLU A 37 6.81 -9.03 -9.56
CA GLU A 37 7.41 -9.09 -8.23
C GLU A 37 7.42 -7.71 -7.55
N LEU A 38 7.74 -6.64 -8.30
CA LEU A 38 7.62 -5.26 -7.83
C LEU A 38 6.18 -4.93 -7.41
N ALA A 39 5.18 -5.31 -8.20
CA ALA A 39 3.78 -5.11 -7.84
C ALA A 39 3.40 -5.85 -6.55
N ARG A 40 3.91 -7.07 -6.35
CA ARG A 40 3.69 -7.84 -5.11
C ARG A 40 4.34 -7.16 -3.91
N HIS A 41 5.60 -6.73 -4.05
CA HIS A 41 6.32 -6.07 -2.98
C HIS A 41 5.66 -4.75 -2.59
N GLU A 42 5.24 -3.95 -3.57
CA GLU A 42 4.54 -2.71 -3.29
C GLU A 42 3.16 -2.95 -2.66
N SER A 43 2.43 -3.97 -3.12
CA SER A 43 1.16 -4.37 -2.48
C SER A 43 1.41 -4.74 -1.02
N ALA A 44 2.37 -5.63 -0.76
CA ALA A 44 2.74 -6.05 0.59
C ALA A 44 3.16 -4.86 1.48
N TRP A 45 3.92 -3.91 0.94
CA TRP A 45 4.30 -2.70 1.66
C TRP A 45 3.10 -1.80 1.97
N ARG A 46 2.16 -1.65 1.03
CA ARG A 46 0.90 -0.91 1.27
C ARG A 46 0.05 -1.59 2.33
N PHE A 47 -0.04 -2.93 2.33
CA PHE A 47 -0.74 -3.69 3.38
C PHE A 47 -0.08 -3.50 4.75
N GLN A 48 1.23 -3.73 4.86
CA GLN A 48 1.96 -3.51 6.11
C GLN A 48 1.85 -2.07 6.64
N ARG A 49 1.84 -1.06 5.76
CA ARG A 49 1.61 0.34 6.18
C ARG A 49 0.19 0.55 6.67
N ARG A 50 -0.82 -0.04 6.02
CA ARG A 50 -2.21 0.02 6.50
C ARG A 50 -2.34 -0.63 7.87
N ASP A 51 -1.77 -1.82 8.07
CA ASP A 51 -1.79 -2.51 9.36
C ASP A 51 -1.09 -1.69 10.45
N LYS A 52 0.04 -1.03 10.14
CA LYS A 52 0.74 -0.14 11.07
C LYS A 52 -0.04 1.14 11.41
N ILE A 53 -0.73 1.75 10.44
CA ILE A 53 -1.60 2.91 10.70
C ILE A 53 -2.84 2.47 11.52
N GLN A 54 -3.37 1.28 11.25
CA GLN A 54 -4.55 0.75 11.94
C GLN A 54 -4.24 0.32 13.38
N MET A 55 -3.03 -0.20 13.66
CA MET A 55 -2.56 -0.45 15.03
C MET A 55 -2.32 0.84 15.83
N HIS A 56 -1.98 1.95 15.19
CA HIS A 56 -1.91 3.26 15.84
C HIS A 56 -3.28 3.94 16.03
N ALA A 57 -4.33 3.43 15.41
CA ALA A 57 -5.72 3.89 15.55
C ALA A 57 -6.53 3.01 16.52
N GLY A 58 -5.88 2.47 17.56
CA GLY A 58 -6.56 1.88 18.71
C GLY A 58 -7.31 2.95 19.52
N PRO A 59 -8.42 2.60 20.20
CA PRO A 59 -9.34 3.53 20.82
C PRO A 59 -8.70 4.12 22.09
N MET A 60 -7.91 5.18 21.95
CA MET A 60 -7.57 6.01 23.10
C MET A 60 -8.82 6.81 23.46
N ALA A 61 -9.61 6.18 24.34
CA ALA A 61 -10.70 6.78 25.06
C ALA A 61 -10.34 8.21 25.49
N VAL A 62 -11.02 9.21 24.92
CA VAL A 62 -11.24 10.47 25.62
C VAL A 62 -12.12 10.12 26.82
N GLN A 63 -11.48 9.75 27.92
CA GLN A 63 -12.07 9.90 29.23
C GLN A 63 -11.79 11.36 29.61
N PRO A 64 -12.81 12.23 29.77
CA PRO A 64 -12.57 13.53 30.34
C PRO A 64 -12.24 13.35 31.82
N ARG A 65 -10.95 13.14 32.12
CA ARG A 65 -10.43 13.26 33.48
C ARG A 65 -10.03 14.71 33.70
N GLY A 66 -11.04 15.56 33.85
CA GLY A 66 -10.92 16.92 34.34
C GLY A 66 -11.42 16.98 35.77
N SER A 67 -10.56 16.69 36.72
CA SER A 67 -10.76 17.14 38.09
C SER A 67 -10.72 18.68 38.10
N ASP A 68 -11.59 19.24 38.95
CA ASP A 68 -11.36 20.46 39.73
C ASP A 68 -11.86 21.81 39.16
N LYS A 69 -12.74 22.38 40.01
CA LYS A 69 -13.02 23.81 40.31
C LYS A 69 -14.21 24.48 39.60
N PRO A 70 -14.84 25.52 40.20
CA PRO A 70 -14.88 25.96 41.60
C PRO A 70 -16.32 26.17 42.13
N TRP A 71 -16.45 26.28 43.45
CA TRP A 71 -17.59 26.89 44.13
C TRP A 71 -17.86 28.30 43.55
N ARG A 72 -19.01 28.53 42.89
CA ARG A 72 -19.84 29.76 43.00
C ARG A 72 -20.97 29.84 41.97
N GLN A 73 -22.08 30.39 42.47
CA GLN A 73 -23.33 30.86 41.84
C GLN A 73 -24.42 29.78 41.70
N MET A 74 -25.36 29.65 42.66
CA MET A 74 -26.47 30.55 43.08
C MET A 74 -27.52 30.78 41.97
N ALA A 75 -28.69 30.18 42.16
CA ALA A 75 -30.02 30.79 42.01
C ALA A 75 -31.04 29.93 42.76
#